data_AF-A0A4V0YYY3-F1
#
_entry.id   AF-A0A4V0YYY3-F1
#
_cell.length_a   1.000
_cell.length_b   1.000
_cell.length_c   1.000
_cell.angle_alpha   90.00
_cell.angle_beta   90.00
_cell.angle_gamma   90.00
#
_symmetry.space_group_name_H-M   'P 1'
#
loop_
_entity.id
_entity.type
_entity.pdbx_description
1 polymer ?
#
loop_
_entity_poly.entity_id
_entity_poly.type
_entity_poly.pdbx_seq_one_letter_code
_entity_poly.pdbx_strand_id
1 'polypeptide(L)'
;MNWQKIDITNQPTQPLLASKTDQFHEYLVKHGLTYLAIARCAHVPSITVWSIDHNLAVTLAHAKQVREALHKLTGETYNGPIDTIGPEGRRCEWKKH
;
A
#
# COMPACT_ATOMS: atom_id res chain seq x y z
N MET A 1 31.20 -34.39 -14.84
CA MET A 1 30.25 -33.38 -14.29
C MET A 1 29.13 -34.13 -13.59
N ASN A 2 29.05 -34.08 -12.26
CA ASN A 2 28.00 -34.73 -11.48
C ASN A 2 26.94 -33.67 -11.11
N TRP A 3 25.76 -33.73 -11.72
CA TRP A 3 24.64 -32.86 -11.38
C TRP A 3 23.89 -33.47 -10.19
N GLN A 4 24.30 -33.11 -8.97
CA GLN A 4 23.52 -33.45 -7.79
C GLN A 4 22.20 -32.67 -7.82
N LYS A 5 21.10 -33.42 -7.79
CA LYS A 5 19.73 -32.91 -7.70
C LYS A 5 19.59 -32.14 -6.39
N ILE A 6 19.49 -30.82 -6.46
CA ILE A 6 19.34 -29.96 -5.28
C ILE A 6 17.93 -30.22 -4.71
N ASP A 7 17.89 -30.88 -3.56
CA ASP A 7 16.67 -31.12 -2.79
C ASP A 7 16.29 -29.81 -2.06
N ILE A 8 15.27 -29.12 -2.59
CA ILE A 8 14.82 -27.81 -2.08
C ILE A 8 13.96 -27.92 -0.82
N THR A 9 13.56 -29.13 -0.43
CA THR A 9 12.68 -29.39 0.72
C THR A 9 13.33 -29.11 2.07
N ASN A 10 14.68 -29.13 2.14
CA ASN A 10 15.44 -28.81 3.35
C ASN A 10 16.02 -27.39 3.35
N GLN A 11 15.55 -26.51 2.47
CA GLN A 11 15.95 -25.10 2.56
C GLN A 11 15.30 -24.47 3.79
N PRO A 12 16.07 -23.80 4.66
CA PRO A 12 15.50 -23.08 5.80
C PRO A 12 14.62 -21.95 5.28
N THR A 13 13.30 -22.15 5.33
CA THR A 13 12.33 -21.10 5.02
C THR A 13 12.16 -20.24 6.26
N GLN A 14 12.49 -18.96 6.17
CA GLN A 14 12.12 -18.01 7.21
C GLN A 14 10.59 -17.84 7.17
N PRO A 15 9.88 -17.97 8.30
CA PRO A 15 8.45 -17.67 8.32
C PRO A 15 8.26 -16.24 7.84
N LEU A 16 7.34 -16.05 6.90
CA LEU A 16 6.89 -14.71 6.54
C LEU A 16 6.42 -14.05 7.84
N LEU A 17 7.16 -13.04 8.31
CA LEU A 17 6.66 -12.15 9.34
C LEU A 17 5.28 -11.72 8.87
N ALA A 18 4.25 -11.99 9.67
CA ALA A 18 2.93 -11.46 9.40
C ALA A 18 3.11 -9.94 9.37
N SER A 19 3.22 -9.39 8.16
CA SER A 19 3.27 -7.95 7.95
C SER A 19 2.07 -7.42 8.70
N LYS A 20 2.33 -6.54 9.68
CA LYS A 20 1.29 -5.79 10.39
C LYS A 20 0.28 -5.38 9.33
N THR A 21 -0.95 -5.88 9.41
CA THR A 21 -1.95 -5.59 8.40
C THR A 21 -2.06 -4.09 8.31
N ASP A 22 -1.77 -3.55 7.13
CA ASP A 22 -1.74 -2.11 6.96
C ASP A 22 -3.15 -1.56 7.12
N GLN A 23 -3.29 -0.48 7.89
CA GLN A 23 -4.59 0.13 8.17
C GLN A 23 -5.33 0.51 6.88
N PHE A 24 -4.58 0.80 5.80
CA PHE A 24 -5.12 0.99 4.47
C PHE A 24 -5.75 -0.29 3.93
N HIS A 25 -5.04 -1.42 3.98
CA HIS A 25 -5.51 -2.72 3.54
C HIS A 25 -6.79 -3.15 4.28
N GLU A 26 -6.80 -3.01 5.60
CA GLU A 26 -7.97 -3.33 6.42
C GLU A 26 -9.19 -2.51 6.02
N TYR A 27 -8.98 -1.22 5.72
CA TYR A 27 -10.05 -0.34 5.23
C TYR A 27 -10.58 -0.81 3.86
N LEU A 28 -9.70 -1.21 2.94
CA LEU A 28 -10.11 -1.73 1.64
C LEU A 28 -10.96 -3.00 1.78
N VAL A 29 -10.51 -3.94 2.61
CA VAL A 29 -11.21 -5.20 2.88
C VAL A 29 -12.57 -4.94 3.53
N LYS A 30 -12.63 -4.06 4.54
CA LYS A 30 -13.89 -3.68 5.21
C LYS A 30 -14.93 -3.16 4.21
N HIS A 31 -14.50 -2.36 3.24
CA HIS A 31 -15.40 -1.71 2.27
C HIS A 31 -15.51 -2.46 0.93
N GLY A 32 -14.88 -3.64 0.78
CA GLY A 32 -14.91 -4.42 -0.46
C GLY A 32 -14.32 -3.68 -1.67
N LEU A 33 -13.36 -2.77 -1.42
CA LEU A 33 -12.77 -1.94 -2.47
C LEU A 33 -11.63 -2.67 -3.17
N THR A 34 -11.55 -2.47 -4.49
CA THR A 34 -10.40 -2.93 -5.29
C THR A 34 -9.51 -1.76 -5.63
N TYR A 35 -8.19 -2.02 -5.79
CA TYR A 35 -7.25 -0.97 -6.21
C TYR A 35 -7.68 -0.30 -7.52
N LEU A 36 -8.22 -1.08 -8.46
CA LEU A 36 -8.66 -0.58 -9.75
C LEU A 36 -9.85 0.38 -9.64
N ALA A 37 -10.84 0.07 -8.79
CA ALA A 37 -11.98 0.96 -8.57
C ALA A 37 -11.55 2.31 -8.00
N ILE A 38 -10.64 2.29 -7.02
CA ILE A 38 -10.09 3.51 -6.40
C ILE A 38 -9.28 4.29 -7.41
N ALA A 39 -8.36 3.65 -8.13
CA ALA A 39 -7.52 4.29 -9.13
C ALA A 39 -8.33 5.00 -10.22
N ARG A 40 -9.40 4.35 -10.70
CA ARG A 40 -10.33 4.95 -11.67
C ARG A 40 -11.08 6.16 -11.10
N CYS A 41 -11.55 6.08 -9.86
CA CYS A 41 -12.26 7.18 -9.21
C CYS A 41 -11.34 8.36 -8.87
N ALA A 42 -10.09 8.09 -8.48
CA ALA A 42 -9.08 9.08 -8.13
C ALA A 42 -8.36 9.69 -9.34
N HIS A 43 -8.53 9.11 -10.54
CA HIS A 43 -7.76 9.46 -11.74
C HIS A 43 -6.24 9.35 -11.52
N VAL A 44 -5.80 8.27 -10.84
CA VAL A 44 -4.38 7.97 -10.62
C VAL A 44 -4.03 6.59 -11.20
N PRO A 45 -2.74 6.32 -11.48
CA PRO A 45 -2.30 4.98 -11.85
C PRO A 45 -2.64 3.94 -10.76
N SER A 46 -3.01 2.71 -11.16
CA SER A 46 -3.30 1.62 -10.20
C SER A 46 -2.12 1.31 -9.27
N ILE A 47 -0.89 1.45 -9.77
CA ILE A 47 0.33 1.28 -8.99
C ILE A 47 0.39 2.27 -7.81
N THR A 48 -0.20 3.46 -7.93
CA THR A 48 -0.26 4.44 -6.83
C THR A 48 -1.08 3.90 -5.66
N VAL A 49 -2.22 3.26 -5.91
CA VAL A 49 -3.05 2.67 -4.85
C VAL A 49 -2.37 1.46 -4.23
N TRP A 50 -1.74 0.62 -5.07
CA TRP A 50 -0.92 -0.50 -4.59
C TRP A 50 0.24 -0.02 -3.71
N SER A 51 0.93 1.06 -4.10
CA SER A 51 2.00 1.68 -3.32
C SER A 51 1.52 2.11 -1.94
N ILE A 52 0.35 2.76 -1.84
CA ILE A 52 -0.22 3.17 -0.55
C ILE A 52 -0.51 1.95 0.33
N ASP A 53 -1.09 0.90 -0.25
CA ASP A 53 -1.40 -0.36 0.48
C ASP A 53 -0.15 -1.07 1.01
N HIS A 54 1.03 -0.80 0.43
CA HIS A 54 2.31 -1.38 0.82
C HIS A 54 3.23 -0.35 1.51
N ASN A 55 2.68 0.73 2.09
CA ASN A 55 3.41 1.80 2.78
C ASN A 55 4.53 2.46 1.97
N LEU A 56 4.38 2.52 0.65
CA LEU A 56 5.28 3.27 -0.21
C LEU A 56 4.77 4.70 -0.36
N ALA A 57 5.68 5.65 -0.23
CA ALA A 57 5.35 7.06 -0.32
C ALA A 57 4.88 7.44 -1.73
N VAL A 58 3.83 8.25 -1.80
CA VAL A 58 3.29 8.81 -3.06
C VAL A 58 3.37 10.33 -3.06
N THR A 59 3.06 10.99 -4.17
CA THR A 59 2.99 12.46 -4.16
C THR A 59 1.83 12.95 -3.28
N LEU A 60 1.95 14.14 -2.70
CA LEU A 60 0.85 14.75 -1.92
C LEU A 60 -0.44 14.87 -2.75
N ALA A 61 -0.32 15.17 -4.05
CA ALA A 61 -1.46 15.26 -4.97
C ALA A 61 -2.18 13.91 -5.09
N HIS A 62 -1.42 12.83 -5.32
CA HIS A 62 -1.99 11.47 -5.38
C HIS A 62 -2.64 11.05 -4.06
N ALA A 63 -2.00 11.33 -2.93
CA ALA A 63 -2.56 11.02 -1.61
C ALA A 63 -3.92 11.71 -1.40
N LYS A 64 -4.04 13.00 -1.77
CA LYS A 64 -5.31 13.74 -1.69
C LYS A 64 -6.37 13.15 -2.61
N GLN A 65 -6.04 12.90 -3.88
CA GLN A 65 -6.96 12.30 -4.85
C GLN A 65 -7.49 10.94 -4.39
N VAL A 66 -6.62 10.11 -3.82
CA VAL A 66 -7.01 8.81 -3.27
C VAL A 66 -7.94 8.98 -2.07
N ARG A 67 -7.66 9.89 -1.13
CA ARG A 67 -8.58 10.14 0.01
C ARG A 67 -9.97 10.59 -0.44
N GLU A 68 -10.03 11.51 -1.40
CA GLU A 68 -11.29 11.96 -1.98
C GLU A 68 -12.05 10.82 -2.66
N ALA A 69 -11.35 9.96 -3.39
CA ALA A 69 -11.95 8.80 -4.04
C ALA A 69 -12.49 7.78 -3.02
N LEU A 70 -11.77 7.51 -1.94
CA LEU A 70 -12.24 6.63 -0.87
C LEU A 70 -13.53 7.17 -0.24
N HIS A 71 -13.58 8.47 0.04
CA HIS A 71 -14.80 9.11 0.55
C HIS A 71 -15.96 9.04 -0.45
N LYS A 72 -15.71 9.30 -1.74
CA LYS A 72 -16.75 9.20 -2.79
C LYS A 72 -17.30 7.78 -2.95
N LEU A 73 -16.45 6.76 -2.83
CA LEU A 73 -16.85 5.36 -3.03
C LEU A 73 -17.55 4.75 -1.81
N THR A 74 -17.23 5.21 -0.60
CA THR A 74 -17.72 4.59 0.65
C THR A 74 -18.67 5.47 1.45
N GLY A 75 -18.68 6.79 1.21
CA GLY A 75 -19.32 7.78 2.09
C GLY A 75 -18.56 8.04 3.39
N GLU A 76 -17.46 7.31 3.68
CA GLU A 76 -16.68 7.42 4.90
C GLU A 76 -15.29 8.01 4.62
N THR A 77 -14.83 8.93 5.46
CA THR A 77 -13.46 9.49 5.32
C THR A 77 -12.43 8.48 5.83
N TYR A 78 -11.45 8.14 4.99
CA TYR A 78 -10.26 7.42 5.45
C TYR A 78 -9.34 8.35 6.26
N ASN A 79 -9.21 8.08 7.56
CA ASN A 79 -8.42 8.89 8.50
C ASN A 79 -7.03 8.32 8.78
N GLY A 80 -6.69 7.14 8.24
CA GLY A 80 -5.38 6.53 8.42
C GLY A 80 -4.26 7.31 7.70
N PRO A 81 -2.98 7.04 8.03
CA PRO A 81 -1.86 7.69 7.39
C PRO A 81 -1.75 7.27 5.91
N ILE A 82 -1.30 8.20 5.07
CA ILE A 82 -0.81 7.90 3.71
C ILE A 82 0.51 8.63 3.60
N ASP A 83 1.58 7.87 3.41
CA ASP A 83 2.92 8.46 3.33
C ASP A 83 3.09 9.25 2.03
N THR A 84 3.66 10.44 2.18
CA THR A 84 3.91 11.34 1.06
C THR A 84 5.39 11.59 0.85
N ILE A 85 5.79 11.74 -0.40
CA ILE A 85 7.10 12.26 -0.79
C ILE A 85 7.09 13.76 -0.47
N GLY A 86 8.05 14.20 0.35
CA GLY A 86 8.31 15.59 0.70
C GLY A 86 8.85 16.41 -0.47
N PRO A 87 8.90 17.75 -0.33
CA PRO A 87 9.31 18.66 -1.40
C PRO A 87 10.72 18.39 -1.95
N GLU A 88 11.59 17.76 -1.17
CA GLU A 88 12.95 17.36 -1.53
C GLU A 88 13.05 15.96 -2.18
N GLY A 89 11.93 15.30 -2.49
CA GLY A 89 11.93 13.96 -3.08
C GLY A 89 12.22 12.83 -2.10
N ARG A 90 12.20 13.09 -0.78
CA ARG A 90 12.38 12.08 0.28
C ARG A 90 11.05 11.75 0.96
N ARG A 91 10.94 10.59 1.61
CA ARG A 91 9.74 10.24 2.40
C ARG A 91 9.59 11.21 3.57
N CYS A 92 8.41 11.81 3.75
CA CYS A 92 8.12 12.60 4.94
C CYS A 92 8.10 11.67 6.16
N GLU A 93 9.12 11.74 7.01
CA GLU A 93 9.09 11.08 8.32
C GLU A 93 8.23 11.91 9.27
N TRP A 94 7.04 11.40 9.62
CA TRP A 94 6.25 11.96 10.71
C TRP A 94 6.99 11.70 12.02
N LYS A 95 7.60 12.73 12.61
CA LYS A 95 8.11 12.64 13.99
C LYS A 95 6.92 12.38 14.91
N LYS A 96 6.92 11.21 15.57
CA LYS A 96 6.07 10.96 16.73
C LYS A 96 6.45 11.97 17.82
N HIS A 97 5.54 12.90 18.10
CA HIS A 97 5.58 13.77 19.27
C HIS A 97 4.89 13.08 20.44
#